data_AF-A0A6G1ITX2-F1
#
_entry.id   AF-A0A6G1ITX2-F1
#
_cell.length_a   1.000
_cell.length_b   1.000
_cell.length_c   1.000
_cell.angle_alpha   90.00
_cell.angle_beta   90.00
_cell.angle_gamma   90.00
#
_symmetry.space_group_name_H-M   'P 1'
#
loop_
_entity.id
_entity.type
_entity.pdbx_description
1 polymer ?
#
loop_
_entity_poly.entity_id
_entity_poly.type
_entity_poly.pdbx_seq_one_letter_code
_entity_poly.pdbx_strand_id
1 'polypeptide(L)'
;MGILAPKLPTHPQPTPADLFVALFAALRQSVSARFQTAASLLAQGANINGLADFRARSRWLKGGQNVPYDSVTALYDAAQRGDYEAVQFLLDRGADVRAKIRTLTSPCPVFGQSDYAIDTLYGLDGMRTSKERRIVELAEERFGVETEEDYTRRRDAFDGSKE
;
A
#
# COMPACT_ATOMS: atom_id res chain seq x y z
N MET A 1 -9.08 11.42 -54.32
CA MET A 1 -7.87 11.66 -53.50
C MET A 1 -8.31 11.99 -52.08
N GLY A 2 -8.55 10.97 -51.25
CA GLY A 2 -8.93 11.17 -49.84
C GLY A 2 -7.69 11.11 -48.98
N ILE A 3 -7.31 12.24 -48.39
CA ILE A 3 -6.16 12.33 -47.49
C ILE A 3 -6.57 11.65 -46.18
N LEU A 4 -6.11 10.42 -45.96
CA LEU A 4 -6.20 9.72 -44.67
C LEU A 4 -5.41 10.52 -43.64
N ALA A 5 -6.11 11.17 -42.70
CA ALA A 5 -5.47 11.77 -41.55
C ALA A 5 -4.68 10.70 -40.77
N PRO A 6 -3.46 10.99 -40.29
CA PRO A 6 -2.73 10.05 -39.46
C PRO A 6 -3.53 9.82 -38.17
N LYS A 7 -3.86 8.54 -37.90
CA LYS A 7 -4.37 8.12 -36.59
C LYS A 7 -3.32 8.55 -35.55
N LEU A 8 -3.64 9.55 -34.73
CA LEU A 8 -2.84 9.91 -33.56
C LEU A 8 -2.57 8.62 -32.77
N PRO A 9 -1.36 8.43 -32.22
CA PRO A 9 -1.12 7.32 -31.30
C PRO A 9 -2.09 7.48 -30.14
N THR A 10 -3.11 6.62 -30.07
CA THR A 10 -3.96 6.48 -28.90
C THR A 10 -3.05 5.93 -27.81
N HIS A 11 -2.49 6.81 -26.97
CA HIS A 11 -1.93 6.35 -25.70
C HIS A 11 -3.02 5.50 -25.03
N PRO A 12 -2.74 4.25 -24.65
CA PRO A 12 -3.71 3.46 -23.91
C PRO A 12 -4.09 4.30 -22.68
N GLN A 13 -5.38 4.57 -22.50
CA GLN A 13 -5.85 5.27 -21.31
C GLN A 13 -5.35 4.47 -20.10
N PRO A 14 -4.77 5.13 -19.09
CA PRO A 14 -4.20 4.44 -17.95
C PRO A 14 -5.27 3.56 -17.32
N THR A 15 -4.93 2.30 -17.06
CA THR A 15 -5.87 1.38 -16.43
C THR A 15 -6.12 1.82 -14.99
N PRO A 16 -7.23 1.40 -14.34
CA PRO A 16 -7.47 1.70 -12.93
C PRO A 16 -6.32 1.28 -12.00
N ALA A 17 -5.56 0.23 -12.38
CA ALA A 17 -4.36 -0.20 -11.67
C ALA A 17 -3.20 0.80 -11.84
N ASP A 18 -2.97 1.30 -13.06
CA ASP A 18 -1.95 2.32 -13.34
C ASP A 18 -2.26 3.63 -12.60
N LEU A 19 -3.54 4.00 -12.53
CA LEU A 19 -4.01 5.17 -11.78
C LEU A 19 -3.75 5.03 -10.28
N PHE A 20 -3.90 3.83 -9.71
CA PHE A 20 -3.54 3.59 -8.32
C PHE A 20 -2.03 3.68 -8.09
N VAL A 21 -1.21 3.08 -8.95
CA VAL A 21 0.25 3.17 -8.82
C VAL A 21 0.71 4.63 -8.90
N ALA A 22 0.09 5.42 -9.79
CA ALA A 22 0.33 6.86 -9.86
C ALA A 22 -0.10 7.59 -8.58
N LEU A 23 -1.24 7.23 -7.99
CA LEU A 23 -1.75 7.81 -6.73
C LEU A 23 -0.77 7.50 -5.59
N PHE A 24 -0.38 6.24 -5.46
CA PHE A 24 0.59 5.75 -4.50
C PHE A 24 1.93 6.48 -4.62
N ALA A 25 2.46 6.60 -5.85
CA ALA A 25 3.71 7.30 -6.10
C ALA A 25 3.60 8.80 -5.80
N ALA A 26 2.46 9.44 -6.10
CA ALA A 26 2.24 10.86 -5.85
C ALA A 26 2.29 11.19 -4.35
N LEU A 27 1.59 10.43 -3.51
CA LEU A 27 1.53 10.65 -2.06
C LEU A 27 2.91 10.57 -1.39
N ARG A 28 3.83 9.80 -1.97
CA ARG A 28 5.19 9.63 -1.45
C ARG A 28 6.12 10.82 -1.69
N GLN A 29 5.78 11.70 -2.64
CA GLN A 29 6.62 12.85 -2.99
C GLN A 29 6.58 13.91 -1.88
N SER A 30 7.65 14.71 -1.74
CA SER A 30 7.73 15.78 -0.74
C SER A 30 7.17 17.13 -1.23
N VAL A 31 6.61 17.17 -2.45
CA VAL A 31 6.12 18.41 -3.09
C VAL A 31 4.73 18.78 -2.59
N SER A 32 4.49 20.08 -2.38
CA SER A 32 3.22 20.63 -1.87
C SER A 32 2.01 20.26 -2.72
N ALA A 33 2.20 20.05 -4.03
CA ALA A 33 1.12 19.68 -4.96
C ALA A 33 0.71 18.19 -4.89
N ARG A 34 1.39 17.35 -4.10
CA ARG A 34 1.12 15.90 -4.05
C ARG A 34 -0.34 15.54 -3.79
N PHE A 35 -1.02 16.30 -2.93
CA PHE A 35 -2.43 16.07 -2.59
C PHE A 35 -3.38 16.52 -3.70
N GLN A 36 -3.03 17.55 -4.46
CA GLN A 36 -3.80 17.97 -5.63
C GLN A 36 -3.70 16.93 -6.74
N THR A 37 -2.49 16.41 -6.98
CA THR A 37 -2.27 15.29 -7.92
C THR A 37 -3.02 14.05 -7.48
N ALA A 38 -2.91 13.66 -6.20
CA ALA A 38 -3.63 12.53 -5.64
C ALA A 38 -5.15 12.69 -5.76
N ALA A 39 -5.68 13.89 -5.49
CA ALA A 39 -7.11 14.18 -5.65
C ALA A 39 -7.56 14.05 -7.12
N SER A 40 -6.74 14.52 -8.05
CA SER A 40 -7.01 14.42 -9.49
C SER A 40 -7.02 12.97 -9.97
N LEU A 41 -6.16 12.11 -9.41
CA LEU A 41 -6.11 10.68 -9.73
C LEU A 41 -7.33 9.94 -9.15
N LEU A 42 -7.74 10.26 -7.93
CA LEU A 42 -8.98 9.74 -7.34
C LEU A 42 -10.21 10.14 -8.18
N ALA A 43 -10.27 11.39 -8.66
CA ALA A 43 -11.34 11.86 -9.54
C ALA A 43 -11.37 11.13 -10.90
N GLN A 44 -10.22 10.61 -11.36
CA GLN A 44 -10.12 9.76 -12.55
C GLN A 44 -10.49 8.30 -12.29
N GLY A 45 -10.84 7.93 -11.05
CA GLY A 45 -11.21 6.57 -10.68
C GLY A 45 -10.06 5.72 -10.15
N ALA A 46 -8.94 6.32 -9.70
CA ALA A 46 -7.92 5.58 -8.97
C ALA A 46 -8.54 4.90 -7.73
N ASN A 47 -8.31 3.59 -7.57
CA ASN A 47 -8.79 2.85 -6.41
C ASN A 47 -7.98 3.22 -5.16
N ILE A 48 -8.54 3.94 -4.20
CA ILE A 48 -7.83 4.35 -2.97
C ILE A 48 -7.30 3.17 -2.13
N ASN A 49 -7.95 2.00 -2.23
CA ASN A 49 -7.60 0.77 -1.53
C ASN A 49 -6.79 -0.19 -2.41
N GLY A 50 -6.23 0.30 -3.52
CA GLY A 50 -5.37 -0.50 -4.38
C GLY A 50 -4.14 -1.03 -3.64
N LEU A 51 -3.51 -2.03 -4.23
CA LEU A 51 -2.26 -2.60 -3.74
C LEU A 51 -1.13 -2.22 -4.69
N ALA A 52 -0.05 -1.68 -4.13
CA ALA A 52 1.13 -1.31 -4.89
C ALA A 52 2.23 -2.27 -4.47
N ASP A 53 2.84 -2.90 -5.48
CA ASP A 53 4.05 -3.69 -5.26
C ASP A 53 5.17 -2.76 -4.81
N PHE A 54 5.34 -2.68 -3.50
CA PHE A 54 6.47 -1.99 -2.94
C PHE A 54 7.62 -2.99 -2.88
N ARG A 55 8.35 -3.11 -3.99
CA ARG A 55 9.75 -3.51 -3.92
C ARG A 55 10.44 -2.47 -3.05
N ALA A 56 10.55 -2.72 -1.74
CA ALA A 56 11.67 -2.19 -0.98
C ALA A 56 12.88 -2.41 -1.88
N ARG A 57 13.58 -1.34 -2.25
CA ARG A 57 14.75 -1.44 -3.11
C ARG A 57 15.82 -2.26 -2.38
N SER A 58 15.70 -3.59 -2.39
CA SER A 58 16.83 -4.51 -2.26
C SER A 58 17.61 -4.42 -3.55
N ARG A 59 18.15 -3.24 -3.82
CA ARG A 59 19.38 -3.12 -4.58
C ARG A 59 20.41 -3.80 -3.70
N TRP A 60 20.60 -5.10 -3.93
CA TRP A 60 21.74 -5.91 -3.51
C TRP A 60 22.46 -5.32 -2.29
N LEU A 61 21.83 -5.42 -1.13
CA LEU A 61 22.58 -5.38 0.10
C LEU A 61 23.39 -6.67 0.10
N LYS A 62 24.71 -6.51 0.00
CA LYS A 62 25.74 -7.54 0.07
C LYS A 62 25.30 -8.69 1.00
N GLY A 63 25.04 -9.87 0.46
CA GLY A 63 24.86 -11.09 1.26
C GLY A 63 23.66 -11.99 0.95
N GLY A 64 22.80 -11.69 -0.02
CA GLY A 64 21.78 -12.64 -0.49
C GLY A 64 20.66 -12.95 0.52
N GLN A 65 20.34 -12.04 1.44
CA GLN A 65 19.17 -12.19 2.29
C GLN A 65 17.89 -11.87 1.50
N ASN A 66 17.01 -12.87 1.46
CA ASN A 66 15.77 -12.94 0.68
C ASN A 66 14.64 -12.28 1.49
N VAL A 67 14.25 -11.06 1.14
CA VAL A 67 13.22 -10.30 1.87
C VAL A 67 11.81 -10.57 1.30
N PRO A 68 10.77 -10.63 2.14
CA PRO A 68 9.38 -10.74 1.68
C PRO A 68 9.00 -9.58 0.76
N TYR A 69 8.13 -9.86 -0.22
CA TYR A 69 7.54 -8.83 -1.08
C TYR A 69 6.20 -8.42 -0.47
N ASP A 70 6.01 -7.13 -0.17
CA ASP A 70 4.72 -6.63 0.31
C ASP A 70 4.02 -5.78 -0.76
N SER A 71 2.83 -6.20 -1.16
CA SER A 71 1.88 -5.35 -1.88
C SER A 71 1.01 -4.65 -0.84
N VAL A 72 1.21 -3.34 -0.67
CA VAL A 72 0.61 -2.56 0.43
C VAL A 72 -0.40 -1.54 -0.09
N THR A 73 -1.33 -1.14 0.78
CA THR A 73 -2.22 -0.02 0.51
C THR A 73 -1.48 1.31 0.70
N ALA A 74 -2.00 2.37 0.08
CA ALA A 74 -1.45 3.72 0.27
C ALA A 74 -1.49 4.15 1.74
N LEU A 75 -2.50 3.71 2.51
CA LEU A 75 -2.65 4.02 3.93
C LEU A 75 -1.55 3.37 4.76
N TYR A 76 -1.28 2.08 4.53
CA TYR A 76 -0.22 1.38 5.23
C TYR A 76 1.15 2.01 4.98
N ASP A 77 1.49 2.32 3.71
CA ASP A 77 2.76 2.96 3.37
C ASP A 77 2.91 4.36 4.00
N ALA A 78 1.87 5.19 3.93
CA ALA A 78 1.86 6.52 4.53
C ALA A 78 2.10 6.44 6.06
N ALA A 79 1.42 5.51 6.72
CA ALA A 79 1.57 5.31 8.16
C ALA A 79 2.99 4.82 8.54
N GLN A 80 3.55 3.86 7.79
CA GLN A 80 4.91 3.36 8.03
C GLN A 80 5.99 4.42 7.78
N ARG A 81 5.77 5.32 6.82
CA ARG A 81 6.64 6.48 6.58
C ARG A 81 6.59 7.51 7.71
N GLY A 82 5.51 7.54 8.49
CA GLY A 82 5.23 8.61 9.44
C GLY A 82 4.59 9.85 8.79
N ASP A 83 3.92 9.68 7.66
CA ASP A 83 3.38 10.79 6.87
C ASP A 83 1.96 11.13 7.34
N TYR A 84 1.86 11.88 8.44
CA TYR A 84 0.59 12.20 9.09
C TYR A 84 -0.41 12.88 8.14
N GLU A 85 0.06 13.85 7.34
CA GLU A 85 -0.78 14.56 6.37
C GLU A 85 -1.31 13.63 5.28
N ALA A 86 -0.49 12.67 4.82
CA ALA A 86 -0.95 11.68 3.85
C ALA A 86 -1.95 10.67 4.46
N VAL A 87 -1.74 10.26 5.72
CA VAL A 87 -2.71 9.43 6.44
C VAL A 87 -4.05 10.17 6.57
N GLN A 88 -4.06 11.42 7.04
CA GLN A 88 -5.30 12.20 7.12
C GLN A 88 -5.99 12.31 5.76
N PHE A 89 -5.24 12.73 4.73
CA PHE A 89 -5.78 12.84 3.38
C PHE A 89 -6.44 11.55 2.88
N LEU A 90 -5.81 10.40 3.10
CA LEU A 90 -6.35 9.11 2.69
C LEU A 90 -7.63 8.76 3.45
N LEU A 91 -7.65 8.98 4.77
CA LEU A 91 -8.81 8.74 5.61
C LEU A 91 -9.99 9.65 5.26
N ASP A 92 -9.73 10.93 4.99
CA ASP A 92 -10.74 11.92 4.55
C ASP A 92 -11.36 11.54 3.19
N ARG A 93 -10.63 10.77 2.38
CA ARG A 93 -11.09 10.27 1.08
C ARG A 93 -11.70 8.87 1.14
N GLY A 94 -11.91 8.34 2.35
CA GLY A 94 -12.59 7.06 2.56
C GLY A 94 -11.69 5.84 2.32
N ALA A 95 -10.38 5.96 2.54
CA ALA A 95 -9.50 4.80 2.58
C ALA A 95 -10.01 3.81 3.64
N ASP A 96 -10.16 2.56 3.23
CA ASP A 96 -10.59 1.49 4.13
C ASP A 96 -9.41 1.05 4.99
N VAL A 97 -9.52 1.29 6.30
CA VAL A 97 -8.49 0.91 7.26
C VAL A 97 -8.37 -0.60 7.44
N ARG A 98 -9.41 -1.36 7.07
CA ARG A 98 -9.42 -2.83 7.10
C ARG A 98 -9.01 -3.44 5.76
N ALA A 99 -8.60 -2.61 4.78
CA ALA A 99 -8.06 -3.10 3.53
C ALA A 99 -6.80 -3.93 3.79
N LYS A 100 -6.85 -5.19 3.36
CA LYS A 100 -5.77 -6.16 3.52
C LYS A 100 -4.58 -5.80 2.64
N ILE A 101 -3.40 -5.84 3.21
CA ILE A 101 -2.15 -5.90 2.46
C ILE A 101 -1.83 -7.36 2.17
N ARG A 102 -1.02 -7.57 1.14
CA ARG A 102 -0.63 -8.90 0.69
C ARG A 102 0.87 -9.05 0.84
N THR A 103 1.30 -10.00 1.65
CA THR A 103 2.71 -10.39 1.69
C THR A 103 2.88 -11.61 0.81
N LEU A 104 3.72 -11.48 -0.22
CA LEU A 104 4.21 -12.59 -1.01
C LEU A 104 5.53 -13.04 -0.40
N THR A 105 5.51 -14.17 0.30
CA THR A 105 6.73 -14.89 0.66
C THR A 105 7.14 -15.70 -0.57
N SER A 106 8.28 -15.33 -1.17
CA SER A 106 8.96 -16.16 -2.18
C SER A 106 9.32 -17.51 -1.55
N PRO A 107 9.36 -18.63 -2.30
CA PRO A 107 9.51 -19.96 -1.73
C PRO A 107 10.82 -20.07 -0.93
N CYS A 108 10.67 -20.09 0.39
CA CYS A 108 11.74 -20.51 1.28
C CYS A 108 11.90 -22.04 1.09
N PRO A 109 13.13 -22.62 1.12
CA PRO A 109 13.31 -24.06 0.93
C PRO A 109 12.55 -24.93 1.94
N VAL A 110 12.14 -24.34 3.08
CA VAL A 110 11.29 -24.96 4.10
C VAL A 110 9.81 -25.05 3.66
N PHE A 111 9.34 -24.19 2.75
CA PHE A 111 7.91 -24.00 2.45
C PHE A 111 7.47 -24.41 1.04
N GLY A 112 8.35 -24.98 0.21
CA GLY A 112 7.98 -25.51 -1.12
C GLY A 112 7.63 -24.42 -2.16
N GLN A 113 7.54 -24.82 -3.44
CA GLN A 113 7.36 -23.95 -4.62
C GLN A 113 5.95 -23.34 -4.79
N SER A 114 5.19 -23.13 -3.73
CA SER A 114 3.89 -22.46 -3.82
C SER A 114 4.05 -21.00 -3.38
N ASP A 115 3.78 -20.07 -4.30
CA ASP A 115 3.62 -18.65 -4.00
C ASP A 115 2.46 -18.48 -3.00
N TYR A 116 2.78 -18.48 -1.70
CA TYR A 116 1.80 -18.20 -0.66
C TYR A 116 1.64 -16.69 -0.55
N ALA A 117 0.55 -16.20 -1.14
CA ALA A 117 0.02 -14.90 -0.78
C ALA A 117 -0.72 -15.02 0.56
N ILE A 118 -0.17 -14.43 1.60
CA ILE A 118 -0.82 -14.37 2.90
C ILE A 118 -1.41 -12.95 3.04
N ASP A 119 -2.72 -12.88 3.30
CA ASP A 119 -3.36 -11.65 3.75
C ASP A 119 -2.93 -11.40 5.20
N THR A 120 -1.82 -10.68 5.38
CA THR A 120 -1.11 -10.59 6.67
C THR A 120 -1.66 -9.49 7.55
N LEU A 121 -1.78 -8.27 7.02
CA LEU A 121 -2.10 -7.07 7.79
C LEU A 121 -3.16 -6.21 7.10
N TYR A 122 -3.67 -5.24 7.84
CA TYR A 122 -4.58 -4.20 7.41
C TYR A 122 -3.87 -2.84 7.37
N GLY A 123 -4.44 -1.87 6.65
CA GLY A 123 -3.99 -0.48 6.69
C GLY A 123 -3.92 0.10 8.12
N LEU A 124 -4.88 -0.28 8.98
CA LEU A 124 -4.93 0.12 10.39
C LEU A 124 -3.73 -0.36 11.19
N ASP A 125 -3.19 -1.55 10.89
CA ASP A 125 -1.99 -2.06 11.58
C ASP A 125 -0.78 -1.17 11.30
N GLY A 126 -0.69 -0.64 10.08
CA GLY A 126 0.33 0.33 9.71
C GLY A 126 0.25 1.60 10.55
N MET A 127 -0.97 2.05 10.88
CA MET A 127 -1.20 3.22 11.74
C MET A 127 -0.83 2.94 13.20
N ARG A 128 -1.26 1.80 13.74
CA ARG A 128 -0.99 1.39 15.13
C ARG A 128 0.49 1.11 15.41
N THR A 129 1.21 0.62 14.40
CA THR A 129 2.65 0.33 14.49
C THR A 129 3.54 1.47 13.98
N SER A 130 2.96 2.64 13.67
CA SER A 130 3.72 3.77 13.16
C SER A 130 4.72 4.28 14.20
N LYS A 131 5.90 4.69 13.73
CA LYS A 131 6.88 5.42 14.54
C LYS A 131 6.39 6.81 14.97
N GLU A 132 5.43 7.37 14.24
CA GLU A 132 4.88 8.70 14.53
C GLU A 132 3.70 8.59 15.48
N ARG A 133 3.91 9.06 16.70
CA ARG A 133 2.92 8.98 17.78
C ARG A 133 1.56 9.58 17.41
N ARG A 134 1.55 10.68 16.66
CA ARG A 134 0.32 11.34 16.20
C ARG A 134 -0.55 10.45 15.31
N ILE A 135 0.05 9.53 14.56
CA ILE A 135 -0.68 8.58 13.71
C ILE A 135 -1.32 7.49 14.57
N VAL A 136 -0.62 7.02 15.60
CA VAL A 136 -1.14 6.05 16.57
C VAL A 136 -2.32 6.65 17.33
N GLU A 137 -2.16 7.86 17.87
CA GLU A 137 -3.22 8.59 18.57
C GLU A 137 -4.45 8.81 17.66
N LEU A 138 -4.24 9.17 16.39
CA LEU A 138 -5.32 9.29 15.41
C LEU A 138 -6.04 7.95 15.17
N ALA A 139 -5.31 6.84 15.15
CA ALA A 139 -5.90 5.51 15.00
C ALA A 139 -6.80 5.17 16.19
N GLU A 140 -6.31 5.43 17.41
CA GLU A 140 -7.05 5.20 18.66
C GLU A 140 -8.29 6.10 18.75
N GLU A 141 -8.17 7.37 18.40
CA GLU A 141 -9.27 8.34 18.44
C GLU A 141 -10.40 7.96 17.46
N ARG A 142 -10.06 7.59 16.23
CA ARG A 142 -11.07 7.35 15.18
C ARG A 142 -11.59 5.92 15.13
N PHE A 143 -10.76 4.94 15.50
CA PHE A 143 -11.07 3.51 15.32
C PHE A 143 -11.01 2.71 16.63
N GLY A 144 -10.67 3.35 17.75
CA GLY A 144 -10.53 2.71 19.04
C GLY A 144 -9.15 2.08 19.26
N VAL A 145 -8.85 1.87 20.54
CA VAL A 145 -7.63 1.18 21.01
C VAL A 145 -7.50 -0.22 20.42
N GLU A 146 -6.25 -0.68 20.24
CA GLU A 146 -5.97 -2.05 19.80
C GLU A 146 -6.53 -3.04 20.82
N THR A 147 -7.33 -4.00 20.33
CA THR A 147 -7.84 -5.10 21.15
C THR A 147 -6.80 -6.21 21.25
N GLU A 148 -6.88 -7.06 22.28
CA GLU A 148 -6.00 -8.22 22.42
C GLU A 148 -6.15 -9.18 21.23
N GLU A 149 -7.35 -9.30 20.67
CA GLU A 149 -7.60 -10.07 19.45
C GLU A 149 -6.89 -9.47 18.23
N ASP A 150 -6.97 -8.15 18.05
CA ASP A 150 -6.27 -7.45 16.96
C ASP A 150 -4.75 -7.60 17.09
N TYR A 151 -4.22 -7.43 18.30
CA TYR A 151 -2.81 -7.59 18.61
C TYR A 151 -2.35 -9.02 18.31
N THR A 152 -3.08 -10.01 18.81
CA THR A 152 -2.78 -11.44 18.60
C THR A 152 -2.82 -11.78 17.12
N ARG A 153 -3.87 -11.38 16.40
CA ARG A 153 -3.98 -11.56 14.95
C ARG A 153 -2.80 -10.94 14.21
N ARG A 154 -2.41 -9.72 14.56
CA ARG A 154 -1.26 -9.01 13.95
C ARG A 154 0.06 -9.71 14.24
N ARG A 155 0.27 -10.17 15.48
CA ARG A 155 1.46 -10.89 15.91
C ARG A 155 1.60 -12.23 15.19
N ASP A 156 0.49 -12.96 15.08
CA ASP A 156 0.46 -14.33 14.57
C ASP A 156 0.30 -14.38 13.04
N ALA A 157 0.10 -13.22 12.39
CA ALA A 157 -0.01 -13.08 10.93
C ALA A 157 1.16 -13.70 10.15
N PHE A 158 2.32 -13.90 10.78
CA PHE A 158 3.50 -14.51 10.19
C PHE A 158 3.80 -15.93 10.71
N ASP A 159 3.13 -16.38 11.79
CA ASP A 159 3.40 -17.69 12.45
C ASP A 159 2.43 -18.80 12.00
N GLY A 160 1.27 -18.42 11.42
CA GLY A 160 0.23 -19.35 10.95
C GLY A 160 0.58 -20.27 9.76
N SER A 161 1.86 -20.47 9.45
CA SER A 161 2.34 -21.41 8.42
C SER A 161 2.84 -22.75 9.01
N LYS A 162 2.42 -23.10 10.25
CA LYS A 162 2.92 -24.25 11.01
C LYS A 162 1.93 -25.40 11.24
N GLU A 163 0.87 -25.51 10.43
CA GLU A 163 0.01 -26.70 10.41
C GLU A 163 0.15 -27.48 9.11
#